data_AF-A0A553GW36-F1
#
_entry.id   AF-A0A553GW36-F1
#
_cell.length_a   1.000
_cell.length_b   1.000
_cell.length_c   1.000
_cell.angle_alpha   90.00
_cell.angle_beta   90.00
_cell.angle_gamma   90.00
#
_symmetry.space_group_name_H-M   'P 1'
#
loop_
_entity.id
_entity.type
_entity.pdbx_description
1 polymer ?
#
loop_
_entity_poly.entity_id
_entity_poly.type
_entity_poly.pdbx_seq_one_letter_code
_entity_poly.pdbx_strand_id
1 'polypeptide(L)'
;MKTAHFLPLLALLAGVQPMARAEADNPNLLPGLFPREPFQYRAFAQYEGGSLGTDVSFEVPGDKRLVIETVSIRLETPHDQQATSVSVRTDVNGVTAWHEIPFSKSATFTTAFRTTINLYTGASPVRLYADPGSTVYVLTQRDVSTCPSDCGASSVFLSGYLVSAFSPSLAP
;
A
#
# COMPACT_ATOMS: atom_id res chain seq x y z
N MET A 1 53.43 17.74 17.33
CA MET A 1 52.89 18.64 18.36
C MET A 1 52.00 19.69 17.71
N LYS A 2 50.68 19.56 17.86
CA LYS A 2 49.71 20.67 17.85
C LYS A 2 48.39 20.11 18.38
N THR A 3 48.27 20.23 19.69
CA THR A 3 47.12 19.88 20.52
C THR A 3 46.04 20.93 20.30
N ALA A 4 44.88 20.55 19.78
CA ALA A 4 43.72 21.42 19.67
C ALA A 4 42.74 21.13 20.80
N HIS A 5 42.36 22.19 21.51
CA HIS A 5 41.56 22.22 22.72
C HIS A 5 40.10 21.81 22.51
N PHE A 6 39.64 20.98 23.44
CA PHE A 6 38.25 20.64 23.71
C PHE A 6 37.55 21.82 24.41
N LEU A 7 36.37 22.21 23.93
CA LEU A 7 35.39 23.02 24.67
C LEU A 7 34.08 22.23 24.74
N PRO A 8 33.50 22.01 25.94
CA PRO A 8 32.18 21.39 26.05
C PRO A 8 31.11 22.47 25.95
N LEU A 9 30.20 22.34 24.98
CA LEU A 9 29.01 23.19 24.90
C LEU A 9 27.90 22.55 25.74
N LEU A 10 27.72 23.09 26.94
CA LEU A 10 26.62 22.81 27.86
C LEU A 10 25.50 23.82 27.59
N ALA A 11 24.31 23.39 27.14
CA ALA A 11 23.13 24.27 27.10
C ALA A 11 21.80 23.51 27.22
N LEU A 12 21.21 23.67 28.41
CA LEU A 12 19.79 23.91 28.72
C LEU A 12 18.73 22.89 28.24
N LEU A 13 18.41 21.96 29.14
CA LEU A 13 17.12 21.27 29.19
C LEU A 13 16.01 22.28 29.52
N ALA A 14 15.15 22.59 28.54
CA ALA A 14 13.84 23.17 28.78
C ALA A 14 12.78 22.06 28.73
N GLY A 15 12.23 21.74 29.90
CA GLY A 15 11.14 20.77 30.05
C GLY A 15 9.85 21.29 29.42
N VAL A 16 9.35 20.54 28.44
CA VAL A 16 7.95 20.64 28.00
C VAL A 16 7.19 19.56 28.75
N GLN A 17 6.22 19.98 29.56
CA GLN A 17 5.36 19.10 30.32
C GLN A 17 4.62 18.13 29.38
N PRO A 18 4.56 16.83 29.70
CA PRO A 18 3.65 15.93 29.00
C PRO A 18 2.21 16.31 29.39
N MET A 19 1.47 16.93 28.47
CA MET A 19 0.01 16.91 28.51
C MET A 19 -0.46 15.50 28.13
N ALA A 20 -0.15 14.53 28.99
CA ALA A 20 -0.84 13.25 28.99
C ALA A 20 -2.25 13.50 29.52
N ARG A 21 -3.16 13.92 28.63
CA ARG A 21 -4.59 13.81 28.90
C ARG A 21 -4.90 12.32 28.83
N ALA A 22 -5.00 11.71 30.01
CA ALA A 22 -5.47 10.34 30.16
C ALA A 22 -6.93 10.26 29.68
N GLU A 23 -7.11 9.95 28.41
CA GLU A 23 -8.35 9.41 27.85
C GLU A 23 -8.25 7.88 27.92
N ALA A 24 -8.11 7.36 29.14
CA ALA A 24 -7.74 5.97 29.39
C ALA A 24 -8.86 5.11 30.03
N ASP A 25 -10.00 5.67 30.41
CA ASP A 25 -11.05 4.91 31.13
C ASP A 25 -12.45 5.13 30.55
N ASN A 26 -12.65 4.78 29.27
CA ASN A 26 -13.98 4.34 28.83
C ASN A 26 -13.96 2.83 28.56
N PRO A 27 -14.16 1.99 29.60
CA PRO A 27 -14.20 0.54 29.45
C PRO A 27 -15.41 0.02 28.63
N ASN A 28 -16.27 0.91 28.10
CA ASN A 28 -17.50 0.57 27.39
C ASN A 28 -17.45 0.76 25.86
N LEU A 29 -16.29 0.99 25.25
CA LEU A 29 -16.15 0.77 23.81
C LEU A 29 -16.07 -0.74 23.55
N LEU A 30 -17.24 -1.40 23.58
CA LEU A 30 -17.36 -2.82 23.26
C LEU A 30 -16.65 -3.10 21.92
N PRO A 31 -15.72 -4.08 21.87
CA PRO A 31 -15.13 -4.51 20.60
C PRO A 31 -16.26 -5.00 19.68
N GLY A 32 -16.56 -4.23 18.62
CA GLY A 32 -17.62 -4.55 17.65
C GLY A 32 -18.63 -3.46 17.33
N LEU A 33 -18.53 -2.25 17.90
CA LEU A 33 -19.52 -1.19 17.68
C LEU A 33 -19.53 -0.57 16.26
N PHE A 34 -18.47 -0.78 15.48
CA PHE A 34 -18.44 -0.30 14.10
C PHE A 34 -18.73 -1.45 13.14
N PRO A 35 -19.88 -1.43 12.42
CA PRO A 35 -20.17 -2.44 11.42
C PRO A 35 -19.04 -2.45 10.39
N ARG A 36 -18.50 -3.63 10.12
CA ARG A 36 -17.51 -3.85 9.06
C ARG A 36 -18.26 -4.00 7.76
N GLU A 37 -18.00 -3.10 6.82
CA GLU A 37 -18.55 -3.16 5.47
C GLU A 37 -17.54 -3.89 4.59
N PRO A 38 -17.87 -5.05 4.00
CA PRO A 38 -16.94 -5.77 3.13
C PRO A 38 -16.45 -4.89 1.98
N PHE A 39 -15.16 -4.98 1.69
CA PHE A 39 -14.52 -4.25 0.61
C PHE A 39 -13.77 -5.21 -0.29
N GLN A 40 -13.95 -5.05 -1.60
CA GLN A 40 -13.16 -5.74 -2.62
C GLN A 40 -12.91 -4.79 -3.78
N TYR A 41 -11.66 -4.74 -4.24
CA TYR A 41 -11.24 -3.89 -5.35
C TYR A 41 -10.31 -4.65 -6.29
N ARG A 42 -10.44 -4.39 -7.58
CA ARG A 42 -9.56 -4.92 -8.62
C ARG A 42 -8.91 -3.75 -9.36
N ALA A 43 -7.61 -3.57 -9.15
CA ALA A 43 -6.78 -2.76 -10.03
C ALA A 43 -6.41 -3.59 -11.26
N PHE A 44 -6.64 -3.04 -12.45
CA PHE A 44 -6.20 -3.61 -13.71
C PHE A 44 -5.53 -2.54 -14.54
N ALA A 45 -4.36 -2.86 -15.10
CA ALA A 45 -3.67 -1.98 -16.01
C ALA A 45 -2.87 -2.77 -17.06
N GLN A 46 -2.68 -2.16 -18.22
CA GLN A 46 -1.80 -2.67 -19.26
C GLN A 46 -0.48 -1.91 -19.20
N TYR A 47 0.62 -2.59 -19.48
CA TYR A 47 1.91 -1.92 -19.54
C TYR A 47 2.16 -1.35 -20.94
N GLU A 48 2.24 -0.02 -21.02
CA GLU A 48 2.63 0.68 -22.24
C GLU A 48 4.07 0.34 -22.66
N GLY A 49 4.34 0.43 -23.97
CA GLY A 49 5.69 0.26 -24.53
C GLY A 49 6.66 1.30 -23.95
N GLY A 50 7.87 0.88 -23.58
CA GLY A 50 8.86 1.75 -22.94
C GLY A 50 8.57 2.15 -21.48
N SER A 51 7.40 1.82 -20.92
CA SER A 51 7.10 2.10 -19.51
C SER A 51 7.73 1.06 -18.56
N LEU A 52 8.22 1.56 -17.41
CA LEU A 52 8.74 0.77 -16.29
C LEU A 52 7.65 0.26 -15.36
N GLY A 53 6.40 0.71 -15.52
CA GLY A 53 5.33 0.30 -14.64
C GLY A 53 3.99 0.93 -14.95
N THR A 54 3.04 0.71 -14.06
CA THR A 54 1.71 1.32 -14.09
C THR A 54 1.21 1.48 -12.68
N ASP A 55 0.52 2.59 -12.43
CA ASP A 55 -0.18 2.87 -11.20
C ASP A 55 -1.70 2.89 -11.42
N VAL A 56 -2.42 2.32 -10.46
CA VAL A 56 -3.88 2.42 -10.35
C VAL A 56 -4.19 2.95 -8.97
N SER A 57 -5.19 3.82 -8.86
CA SER A 57 -5.58 4.41 -7.59
C SER A 57 -7.08 4.34 -7.35
N PHE A 58 -7.45 4.43 -6.08
CA PHE A 58 -8.83 4.61 -5.66
C PHE A 58 -8.89 5.43 -4.37
N GLU A 59 -9.97 6.19 -4.22
CA GLU A 59 -10.21 7.06 -3.07
C GLU A 59 -10.94 6.29 -1.96
N VAL A 60 -10.50 6.47 -0.72
CA VAL A 60 -11.19 5.98 0.48
C VAL A 60 -12.31 6.97 0.84
N PRO A 61 -13.55 6.52 1.09
CA PRO A 61 -14.63 7.43 1.48
C PRO A 61 -14.24 8.31 2.68
N GLY A 62 -14.61 9.59 2.64
CA GLY A 62 -14.20 10.61 3.62
C GLY A 62 -14.65 10.37 5.07
N ASP A 63 -15.61 9.46 5.28
CA ASP A 63 -16.15 9.07 6.59
C ASP A 63 -15.77 7.64 7.00
N LYS A 64 -14.95 6.96 6.19
CA LYS A 64 -14.55 5.57 6.41
C LYS A 64 -13.04 5.44 6.47
N ARG A 65 -12.55 4.58 7.35
CA ARG A 65 -11.19 4.05 7.28
C ARG A 65 -11.23 2.72 6.54
N LEU A 66 -10.30 2.52 5.61
CA LEU A 66 -10.11 1.24 4.95
C LEU A 66 -9.11 0.38 5.73
N VAL A 67 -9.45 -0.89 5.90
CA VAL A 67 -8.54 -1.95 6.35
C VAL A 67 -8.40 -2.96 5.21
N ILE A 68 -7.19 -3.11 4.68
CA ILE A 68 -6.85 -4.12 3.68
C ILE A 68 -6.27 -5.34 4.42
N GLU A 69 -6.86 -6.51 4.20
CA GLU A 69 -6.48 -7.76 4.86
C GLU A 69 -5.82 -8.75 3.91
N THR A 70 -6.05 -8.62 2.61
CA THR A 70 -5.43 -9.49 1.61
C THR A 70 -5.09 -8.69 0.36
N VAL A 71 -3.89 -8.95 -0.16
CA VAL A 71 -3.49 -8.54 -1.51
C VAL A 71 -3.17 -9.79 -2.29
N SER A 72 -3.75 -9.93 -3.48
CA SER A 72 -3.33 -10.95 -4.44
C SER A 72 -3.03 -10.31 -5.78
N ILE A 73 -2.06 -10.88 -6.48
CA ILE A 73 -1.51 -10.29 -7.69
C ILE A 73 -1.43 -11.33 -8.80
N ARG A 74 -1.58 -10.83 -10.02
CA ARG A 74 -1.36 -11.57 -11.26
C ARG A 74 -0.73 -10.62 -12.26
N LEU A 75 0.52 -10.84 -12.61
CA LEU A 75 1.24 -10.04 -13.60
C LEU A 75 1.58 -10.91 -14.81
N GLU A 76 1.39 -10.35 -15.98
CA GLU A 76 1.82 -10.92 -17.24
C GLU A 76 2.84 -9.96 -17.85
N THR A 77 4.04 -10.46 -18.11
CA THR A 77 5.07 -9.71 -18.83
C THR A 77 5.53 -10.51 -20.05
N PRO A 78 6.12 -9.87 -21.07
CA PRO A 78 6.85 -10.57 -22.11
C PRO A 78 7.92 -11.51 -21.54
N HIS A 79 8.22 -12.60 -22.26
CA HIS A 79 9.20 -13.60 -21.79
C HIS A 79 10.61 -13.05 -21.56
N ASP A 80 10.98 -11.98 -22.28
CA ASP A 80 12.24 -11.25 -22.18
C ASP A 80 12.22 -10.14 -21.11
N GLN A 81 11.13 -10.02 -20.35
CA GLN A 81 10.95 -9.04 -19.27
C GLN A 81 10.65 -9.70 -17.93
N GLN A 82 11.04 -9.01 -16.87
CA GLN A 82 10.86 -9.41 -15.48
C GLN A 82 10.02 -8.39 -14.72
N ALA A 83 9.05 -8.88 -13.95
CA ALA A 83 8.37 -8.07 -12.95
C ALA A 83 9.37 -7.77 -11.81
N THR A 84 9.51 -6.51 -11.43
CA THR A 84 10.54 -6.05 -10.49
C THR A 84 9.98 -5.71 -9.13
N SER A 85 8.78 -5.14 -9.06
CA SER A 85 8.12 -4.81 -7.79
C SER A 85 6.60 -4.76 -7.93
N VAL A 86 5.92 -4.99 -6.81
CA VAL A 86 4.51 -4.66 -6.63
C VAL A 86 4.37 -4.06 -5.26
N SER A 87 3.81 -2.86 -5.19
CA SER A 87 3.68 -2.16 -3.94
C SER A 87 2.33 -1.46 -3.80
N VAL A 88 1.86 -1.38 -2.56
CA VAL A 88 0.65 -0.65 -2.18
C VAL A 88 1.09 0.56 -1.37
N ARG A 89 0.66 1.76 -1.78
CA ARG A 89 0.84 2.99 -1.01
C ARG A 89 -0.42 3.33 -0.25
N THR A 90 -0.26 3.63 1.03
CA THR A 90 -1.36 4.07 1.90
C THR A 90 -0.93 5.28 2.73
N ASP A 91 -1.90 6.11 3.13
CA ASP A 91 -1.69 7.21 4.06
C ASP A 91 -2.44 6.93 5.38
N VAL A 92 -1.74 7.04 6.52
CA VAL A 92 -2.29 6.81 7.87
C VAL A 92 -1.82 7.89 8.84
N ASN A 93 -2.76 8.58 9.47
CA ASN A 93 -2.55 9.80 10.24
C ASN A 93 -1.64 10.81 9.51
N GLY A 94 -1.83 10.95 8.18
CA GLY A 94 -1.00 11.82 7.33
C GLY A 94 0.42 11.31 7.03
N VAL A 95 0.77 10.09 7.46
CA VAL A 95 2.04 9.44 7.13
C VAL A 95 1.85 8.47 5.97
N THR A 96 2.61 8.70 4.90
CA THR A 96 2.66 7.81 3.73
C THR A 96 3.59 6.63 3.95
N ALA A 97 3.14 5.42 3.60
CA ALA A 97 3.97 4.21 3.60
C ALA A 97 3.79 3.41 2.30
N TRP A 98 4.87 2.81 1.83
CA TRP A 98 4.88 1.84 0.73
C TRP A 98 5.06 0.43 1.29
N HIS A 99 4.21 -0.49 0.85
CA HIS A 99 4.21 -1.89 1.27
C HIS A 99 4.51 -2.78 0.07
N GLU A 100 5.71 -3.38 0.04
CA GLU A 100 6.10 -4.36 -0.97
C GLU A 100 5.31 -5.66 -0.77
N ILE A 101 4.73 -6.16 -1.87
CA ILE A 101 3.93 -7.38 -1.86
C ILE A 101 4.78 -8.50 -2.50
N PRO A 102 5.09 -9.58 -1.76
CA PRO A 102 5.89 -10.66 -2.32
C PRO A 102 5.14 -11.41 -3.42
N PHE A 103 5.88 -11.75 -4.46
CA PHE A 103 5.39 -12.56 -5.57
C PHE A 103 6.51 -13.39 -6.17
N SER A 104 6.14 -14.33 -7.03
CA SER A 104 7.11 -15.15 -7.75
C SER A 104 6.62 -15.44 -9.17
N LYS A 105 7.55 -15.82 -10.04
CA LYS A 105 7.23 -16.29 -11.39
C LYS A 105 6.63 -17.70 -11.30
N SER A 106 5.40 -17.84 -11.73
CA SER A 106 4.62 -19.07 -11.64
C SER A 106 4.72 -19.92 -12.91
N ALA A 107 4.82 -19.27 -14.07
CA ALA A 107 4.93 -19.97 -15.35
C ALA A 107 5.59 -19.10 -16.44
N THR A 108 6.08 -19.77 -17.48
CA THR A 108 6.31 -19.19 -18.81
C THR A 108 5.55 -20.05 -19.82
N PHE A 109 4.75 -19.42 -20.68
CA PHE A 109 4.02 -20.15 -21.70
C PHE A 109 3.82 -19.31 -22.96
N THR A 110 3.57 -19.98 -24.08
CA THR A 110 3.27 -19.35 -25.36
C THR A 110 1.75 -19.34 -25.57
N THR A 111 1.19 -18.17 -25.84
CA THR A 111 -0.23 -17.98 -26.11
C THR A 111 -0.61 -18.54 -27.49
N ALA A 112 -1.91 -18.65 -27.77
CA ALA A 112 -2.41 -19.05 -29.10
C ALA A 112 -1.92 -18.11 -30.24
N PHE A 113 -1.56 -16.86 -29.90
CA PHE A 113 -1.02 -15.87 -30.83
C PHE A 113 0.49 -15.94 -31.00
N ARG A 114 1.13 -17.03 -30.53
CA ARG A 114 2.59 -17.26 -30.57
C ARG A 114 3.41 -16.24 -29.78
N THR A 115 2.80 -15.55 -28.82
CA THR A 115 3.50 -14.67 -27.88
C THR A 115 3.89 -15.45 -26.65
N THR A 116 5.18 -15.47 -26.30
CA THR A 116 5.64 -16.08 -25.04
C THR A 116 5.58 -15.04 -23.92
N ILE A 117 4.89 -15.37 -22.83
CA ILE A 117 4.73 -14.52 -21.66
C ILE A 117 5.22 -15.21 -20.38
N ASN A 118 5.71 -14.40 -19.45
CA ASN A 118 5.97 -14.77 -18.06
C ASN A 118 4.75 -14.40 -17.23
N LEU A 119 4.28 -15.36 -16.42
CA LEU A 119 3.21 -15.16 -15.46
C LEU A 119 3.81 -15.11 -14.05
N TYR A 120 3.51 -14.04 -13.31
CA TYR A 120 3.84 -13.90 -11.91
C TYR A 120 2.57 -13.90 -11.07
N THR A 121 2.58 -14.61 -9.95
CA THR A 121 1.47 -14.60 -9.01
C THR A 121 1.99 -14.47 -7.58
N GLY A 122 1.19 -13.87 -6.73
CA GLY A 122 1.47 -13.73 -5.30
C GLY A 122 0.17 -13.50 -4.56
N ALA A 123 0.12 -13.92 -3.31
CA ALA A 123 -0.97 -13.61 -2.40
C ALA A 123 -0.37 -13.45 -1.00
N SER A 124 -0.74 -12.39 -0.31
CA SER A 124 -0.24 -12.10 1.03
C SER A 124 -1.39 -11.66 1.94
N PRO A 125 -1.53 -12.28 3.12
CA PRO A 125 -2.30 -11.66 4.20
C PRO A 125 -1.53 -10.43 4.65
N VAL A 126 -2.23 -9.30 4.74
CA VAL A 126 -1.66 -8.02 5.17
C VAL A 126 -2.56 -7.39 6.22
N ARG A 127 -2.12 -6.30 6.81
CA ARG A 127 -2.98 -5.46 7.63
C ARG A 127 -2.62 -4.00 7.40
N LEU A 128 -3.04 -3.50 6.24
CA LEU A 128 -2.78 -2.12 5.82
C LEU A 128 -3.99 -1.27 6.15
N TYR A 129 -3.74 0.00 6.46
CA TYR A 129 -4.78 0.97 6.77
C TYR A 129 -4.66 2.14 5.81
N ALA A 130 -5.79 2.73 5.45
CA ALA A 130 -5.81 4.00 4.74
C ALA A 130 -6.84 4.94 5.36
N ASP A 131 -6.43 6.19 5.54
CA ASP A 131 -7.24 7.23 6.18
C ASP A 131 -8.47 7.61 5.34
N PRO A 132 -9.51 8.16 5.99
CA PRO A 132 -10.66 8.70 5.28
C PRO A 132 -10.27 9.82 4.33
N GLY A 133 -10.78 9.78 3.09
CA GLY A 133 -10.48 10.77 2.06
C GLY A 133 -9.06 10.67 1.49
N SER A 134 -8.27 9.67 1.91
CA SER A 134 -6.95 9.42 1.30
C SER A 134 -7.09 8.60 0.02
N THR A 135 -6.02 8.58 -0.77
CA THR A 135 -5.94 7.79 -2.00
C THR A 135 -4.98 6.62 -1.81
N VAL A 136 -5.45 5.40 -2.03
CA VAL A 136 -4.61 4.21 -2.08
C VAL A 136 -4.08 4.05 -3.51
N TYR A 137 -2.78 3.80 -3.62
CA TYR A 137 -2.15 3.53 -4.91
C TYR A 137 -1.63 2.10 -4.95
N VAL A 138 -1.77 1.47 -6.10
CA VAL A 138 -1.17 0.19 -6.43
C VAL A 138 -0.20 0.44 -7.56
N LEU A 139 1.09 0.22 -7.30
CA LEU A 139 2.15 0.32 -8.28
C LEU A 139 2.61 -1.09 -8.65
N THR A 140 2.72 -1.35 -9.95
CA THR A 140 3.37 -2.56 -10.46
C THR A 140 4.46 -2.17 -11.43
N GLN A 141 5.65 -2.76 -11.28
CA GLN A 141 6.81 -2.43 -12.09
C GLN A 141 7.38 -3.66 -12.79
N ARG A 142 8.03 -3.39 -13.92
CA ARG A 142 8.80 -4.34 -14.70
C ARG A 142 10.12 -3.70 -15.14
N ASP A 143 11.06 -4.52 -15.60
CA ASP A 143 12.21 -4.01 -16.33
C ASP A 143 11.79 -3.44 -17.71
N VAL A 144 12.69 -2.66 -18.31
CA VAL A 144 12.35 -1.81 -19.47
C VAL A 144 11.83 -2.66 -20.63
N SER A 145 10.75 -2.17 -21.24
CA SER A 145 10.12 -2.85 -22.37
C SER A 145 10.64 -2.35 -23.71
N THR A 146 11.18 -3.27 -24.52
CA THR A 146 11.49 -3.07 -25.94
C THR A 146 10.26 -3.22 -26.86
N CYS A 147 9.09 -3.53 -26.29
CA CYS A 147 7.92 -3.85 -27.09
C CYS A 147 7.15 -2.60 -27.55
N PRO A 148 6.71 -2.53 -28.82
CA PRO A 148 6.09 -1.33 -29.39
C PRO A 148 4.70 -0.96 -28.83
N SER A 149 3.92 -1.90 -28.27
CA SER A 149 2.65 -1.60 -27.56
C SER A 149 2.13 -2.80 -26.75
N ASP A 150 1.38 -2.52 -25.66
CA ASP A 150 0.53 -3.41 -24.84
C ASP A 150 1.01 -4.85 -24.65
N CYS A 151 2.20 -5.00 -24.10
CA CYS A 151 2.91 -6.28 -24.07
C CYS A 151 2.80 -7.03 -22.74
N GLY A 152 1.94 -6.58 -21.85
CA GLY A 152 1.73 -7.21 -20.56
C GLY A 152 0.59 -6.55 -19.84
N ALA A 153 0.16 -7.17 -18.75
CA ALA A 153 -0.92 -6.67 -17.93
C ALA A 153 -0.68 -6.99 -16.47
N SER A 154 -1.19 -6.14 -15.59
CA SER A 154 -1.23 -6.39 -14.17
C SER A 154 -2.69 -6.44 -13.69
N SER A 155 -2.95 -7.36 -12.77
CA SER A 155 -4.19 -7.42 -12.00
C SER A 155 -3.81 -7.56 -10.53
N VAL A 156 -4.26 -6.62 -9.72
CA VAL A 156 -4.09 -6.65 -8.27
C VAL A 156 -5.47 -6.62 -7.63
N PHE A 157 -5.72 -7.55 -6.73
CA PHE A 157 -6.96 -7.67 -5.99
C PHE A 157 -6.68 -7.34 -4.52
N LEU A 158 -7.43 -6.39 -4.00
CA LEU A 158 -7.42 -5.99 -2.60
C LEU A 158 -8.74 -6.42 -1.98
N SER A 159 -8.69 -7.04 -0.81
CA SER A 159 -9.89 -7.32 -0.01
C SER A 159 -9.68 -6.98 1.45
N GLY A 160 -10.77 -6.66 2.13
CA GLY A 160 -10.80 -6.27 3.53
C GLY A 160 -12.14 -5.65 3.87
N TYR A 161 -12.15 -4.56 4.62
CA TYR A 161 -13.38 -3.91 5.03
C TYR A 161 -13.20 -2.41 5.31
N LEU A 162 -14.30 -1.67 5.17
CA LEU A 162 -14.44 -0.29 5.62
C LEU A 162 -15.00 -0.27 7.05
N VAL A 163 -14.54 0.68 7.86
CA VAL A 163 -15.10 0.99 9.19
C VAL A 163 -15.38 2.48 9.27
N SER A 164 -16.38 2.88 10.07
CA SER A 164 -16.58 4.30 10.35
C SER A 164 -15.35 4.89 11.01
N ALA A 165 -14.91 6.04 10.52
CA ALA A 165 -13.76 6.76 11.07
C ALA A 165 -14.13 7.70 12.22
N PHE A 166 -15.41 8.03 12.34
CA PHE A 166 -15.93 8.87 13.40
C PHE A 166 -16.47 7.99 14.52
N SER A 167 -16.00 8.23 15.75
CA SER A 167 -16.74 7.74 16.90
C SER A 167 -18.08 8.47 16.92
N PRO A 168 -19.23 7.78 17.06
CA PRO A 168 -20.46 8.47 17.37
C PRO A 168 -20.17 9.29 18.63
N SER A 169 -20.28 10.61 18.55
CA SER A 169 -20.27 11.40 19.77
C SER A 169 -21.45 10.88 20.57
N LEU A 170 -21.19 10.44 21.81
CA LEU A 170 -22.28 10.20 22.74
C LEU A 170 -23.00 11.54 22.85
N ALA A 171 -24.20 11.62 22.30
CA ALA A 171 -25.03 12.81 22.41
C ALA A 171 -25.14 13.16 23.91
N PRO A 172 -25.03 14.45 24.27
CA PRO A 172 -25.02 14.90 25.66
C PRO A 172 -26.30 14.54 26.42
#